data_AF-A0A0P8B8I2-F1
#
_entry.id   AF-A0A0P8B8I2-F1
#
_cell.length_a   1.000
_cell.length_b   1.000
_cell.length_c   1.000
_cell.angle_alpha   90.00
_cell.angle_beta   90.00
_cell.angle_gamma   90.00
#
_symmetry.space_group_name_H-M   'P 1'
#
loop_
_entity.id
_entity.type
_entity.pdbx_description
1 polymer ?
#
loop_
_entity_poly.entity_id
_entity_poly.type
_entity_poly.pdbx_seq_one_letter_code
_entity_poly.pdbx_strand_id
1 'polypeptide(L)'
;MGNFIIMLSTLAVTLQANTESTEDYLRNQEQQQQLLTEHAIFPEEGKQHQQLALSLRNQRLLEEQAESRARQLQYQLQAAEAMHAMRQLSILVSPSSLQESHEEVSNVSFQADLKRFRLLGIWQRGAKITARLAYGDHIFSVRSNDVLLGEIRVEVKPRHVLLHAQDQTHQLTMGFY
;
A
#
# COMPACT_ATOMS: atom_id res chain seq x y z
N MET A 1 -54.98 -64.77 -34.67
CA MET A 1 -53.53 -64.99 -34.75
C MET A 1 -52.89 -63.60 -34.71
N GLY A 2 -52.18 -63.09 -33.71
CA GLY A 2 -51.61 -63.55 -32.45
C GLY A 2 -50.78 -62.36 -31.92
N ASN A 3 -50.70 -62.21 -30.59
CA ASN A 3 -49.89 -61.23 -29.87
C ASN A 3 -48.41 -61.21 -30.31
N PHE A 4 -47.70 -60.07 -30.20
CA PHE A 4 -46.68 -59.82 -29.15
C PHE A 4 -45.77 -58.57 -29.37
N ILE A 5 -45.59 -57.82 -28.26
CA ILE A 5 -44.42 -57.03 -27.76
C ILE A 5 -44.14 -55.59 -28.26
N ILE A 6 -44.08 -54.75 -27.23
CA ILE A 6 -43.75 -53.32 -27.08
C ILE A 6 -42.22 -53.17 -26.90
N MET A 7 -41.63 -52.05 -27.36
CA MET A 7 -40.64 -51.19 -26.67
C MET A 7 -39.50 -50.72 -27.57
N LEU A 8 -39.01 -49.51 -27.24
CA LEU A 8 -37.89 -48.74 -27.79
C LEU A 8 -38.19 -48.00 -29.10
N SER A 9 -37.93 -46.72 -29.27
CA SER A 9 -37.41 -45.66 -28.39
C SER A 9 -37.42 -44.37 -29.21
N THR A 10 -38.03 -43.33 -28.66
CA THR A 10 -37.57 -41.93 -28.75
C THR A 10 -36.23 -41.70 -29.47
N LEU A 11 -36.23 -41.29 -30.75
CA LEU A 11 -35.08 -40.65 -31.43
C LEU A 11 -35.41 -40.24 -32.88
N ALA A 12 -36.38 -39.33 -33.07
CA ALA A 12 -36.63 -38.75 -34.40
C ALA A 12 -37.22 -37.32 -34.37
N VAL A 13 -36.87 -36.49 -33.38
CA VAL A 13 -37.30 -35.07 -33.29
C VAL A 13 -36.11 -34.13 -33.02
N THR A 14 -34.91 -34.48 -33.50
CA THR A 14 -33.71 -33.64 -33.27
C THR A 14 -32.88 -33.49 -34.53
N LEU A 15 -33.43 -32.89 -35.59
CA LEU A 15 -32.62 -32.50 -36.77
C LEU A 15 -32.99 -31.14 -37.38
N GLN A 16 -33.71 -30.28 -36.64
CA GLN A 16 -34.13 -28.96 -37.16
C GLN A 16 -33.99 -27.81 -36.15
N ALA A 17 -33.00 -27.88 -35.27
CA ALA A 17 -32.68 -26.82 -34.33
C ALA A 17 -31.17 -26.64 -34.19
N ASN A 18 -30.47 -26.30 -35.27
CA ASN A 18 -29.04 -25.99 -35.15
C ASN A 18 -28.43 -25.02 -36.17
N THR A 19 -29.22 -24.10 -36.73
CA THR A 19 -28.68 -23.06 -37.63
C THR A 19 -29.06 -21.62 -37.26
N GLU A 20 -29.81 -21.37 -36.18
CA GLU A 20 -30.19 -20.01 -35.78
C GLU A 20 -29.46 -19.48 -34.53
N SER A 21 -28.65 -20.31 -33.85
CA SER A 21 -28.06 -19.98 -32.54
C SER A 21 -26.65 -19.35 -32.60
N THR A 22 -26.15 -18.99 -33.78
CA THR A 22 -24.76 -18.51 -33.94
C THR A 22 -24.61 -17.00 -34.17
N GLU A 23 -25.70 -16.25 -34.41
CA GLU A 23 -25.64 -14.79 -34.62
C GLU A 23 -26.02 -13.94 -33.39
N ASP A 24 -26.45 -14.57 -32.29
CA ASP A 24 -27.01 -13.84 -31.13
C ASP A 24 -25.96 -13.28 -30.15
N TYR A 25 -24.67 -13.54 -30.39
CA TYR A 25 -23.57 -13.16 -29.48
C TYR A 25 -23.00 -11.75 -29.74
N LEU A 26 -23.49 -11.03 -30.75
CA LEU A 26 -23.05 -9.67 -31.08
C LEU A 26 -24.17 -8.62 -30.96
N ARG A 27 -25.20 -8.87 -30.14
CA ARG A 27 -26.21 -7.85 -29.82
C ARG A 27 -25.69 -6.86 -28.79
N ASN A 28 -25.75 -5.57 -29.13
CA ASN A 28 -25.49 -4.48 -28.18
C ASN A 28 -26.42 -4.60 -26.97
N GLN A 29 -25.92 -4.28 -25.77
CA GLN A 29 -26.69 -4.35 -24.51
C GLN A 29 -28.03 -3.62 -24.59
N GLU A 30 -28.11 -2.55 -25.40
CA GLU A 30 -29.32 -1.78 -25.64
C GLU A 30 -30.40 -2.56 -26.40
N GLN A 31 -30.02 -3.44 -27.33
CA GLN A 31 -30.96 -4.25 -28.12
C GLN A 31 -31.56 -5.39 -27.30
N GLN A 32 -30.80 -5.99 -26.40
CA GLN A 32 -31.34 -6.95 -25.42
C GLN A 32 -32.32 -6.29 -24.45
N GLN A 33 -32.05 -5.05 -24.05
CA GLN A 33 -32.97 -4.28 -23.19
C GLN A 33 -34.27 -3.94 -23.92
N GLN A 34 -34.20 -3.54 -25.20
CA GLN A 34 -35.38 -3.25 -26.01
C GLN A 34 -36.25 -4.50 -26.19
N LEU A 35 -35.66 -5.66 -26.49
CA LEU A 35 -36.39 -6.92 -26.65
C LEU A 35 -37.06 -7.40 -25.34
N LEU A 36 -36.39 -7.21 -24.19
CA LEU A 36 -37.00 -7.51 -22.88
C LEU A 36 -38.15 -6.57 -22.54
N THR A 37 -38.08 -5.32 -23.00
CA THR A 37 -39.14 -4.32 -22.79
C THR A 37 -40.32 -4.57 -23.73
N GLU A 38 -40.07 -5.05 -24.95
CA GLU A 38 -41.08 -5.35 -25.96
C GLU A 38 -41.89 -6.64 -25.64
N HIS A 39 -41.28 -7.59 -24.92
CA HIS A 39 -41.94 -8.81 -24.45
C HIS A 39 -42.57 -8.71 -23.04
N ALA A 40 -42.42 -7.59 -22.35
CA ALA A 40 -43.04 -7.38 -21.04
C ALA A 40 -44.51 -6.98 -21.20
N ILE A 41 -45.41 -7.93 -20.93
CA ILE A 41 -46.88 -7.79 -21.00
C ILE A 41 -47.42 -6.66 -20.08
N PHE A 42 -46.60 -6.13 -19.17
CA PHE A 42 -46.89 -4.96 -18.34
C PHE A 42 -45.68 -4.00 -18.25
N PRO A 43 -45.68 -2.88 -19.00
CA PRO A 43 -44.53 -1.95 -19.06
C PRO A 43 -44.27 -1.20 -17.73
N GLU A 44 -45.28 -1.12 -16.85
CA GLU A 44 -45.15 -0.53 -15.51
C GLU A 44 -44.35 -1.43 -14.55
N GLU A 45 -44.61 -2.75 -14.57
CA GLU A 45 -43.86 -3.72 -13.75
C GLU A 45 -42.41 -3.86 -14.22
N GLY A 46 -42.16 -3.83 -15.53
CA GLY A 46 -40.81 -3.85 -16.10
C GLY A 46 -39.94 -2.68 -15.61
N LYS A 47 -40.51 -1.47 -15.53
CA LYS A 47 -39.82 -0.30 -14.98
C LYS A 47 -39.52 -0.44 -13.48
N GLN A 48 -40.46 -1.00 -12.71
CA GLN A 48 -40.24 -1.24 -11.28
C GLN A 48 -39.13 -2.27 -11.05
N HIS A 49 -39.14 -3.38 -11.80
CA HIS A 49 -38.07 -4.37 -11.74
C HIS A 49 -36.72 -3.82 -12.19
N GLN A 50 -36.69 -2.97 -13.22
CA GLN A 50 -35.48 -2.31 -13.67
C GLN A 50 -34.92 -1.36 -12.60
N GLN A 51 -35.78 -0.57 -11.94
CA GLN A 51 -35.38 0.30 -10.84
C GLN A 51 -34.86 -0.49 -9.64
N LEU A 52 -35.50 -1.61 -9.29
CA LEU A 52 -35.04 -2.51 -8.24
C LEU A 52 -33.71 -3.18 -8.60
N ALA A 53 -33.53 -3.62 -9.84
CA ALA A 53 -32.26 -4.20 -10.31
C ALA A 53 -31.12 -3.17 -10.24
N LEU A 54 -31.40 -1.91 -10.62
CA LEU A 54 -30.44 -0.81 -10.50
C LEU A 54 -30.13 -0.48 -9.03
N SER A 55 -31.14 -0.48 -8.14
CA SER A 55 -30.93 -0.20 -6.72
C SER A 55 -30.10 -1.29 -6.04
N LEU A 56 -30.39 -2.56 -6.32
CA LEU A 56 -29.63 -3.71 -5.82
C LEU A 56 -28.18 -3.70 -6.32
N ARG A 57 -27.97 -3.31 -7.58
CA ARG A 57 -26.61 -3.14 -8.13
C ARG A 57 -25.84 -2.05 -7.40
N ASN A 58 -26.47 -0.90 -7.17
CA ASN A 58 -25.85 0.19 -6.42
C ASN A 58 -25.55 -0.22 -4.98
N GLN A 59 -26.44 -0.97 -4.33
CA GLN A 59 -26.22 -1.49 -2.99
C GLN A 59 -25.00 -2.41 -2.94
N ARG A 60 -24.87 -3.36 -3.87
CA ARG A 60 -23.70 -4.25 -3.94
C ARG A 60 -22.39 -3.48 -4.16
N LEU A 61 -22.39 -2.48 -5.03
CA LEU A 61 -21.22 -1.62 -5.24
C LEU A 61 -20.81 -0.89 -3.96
N LEU A 62 -21.79 -0.39 -3.19
CA LEU A 62 -21.51 0.27 -1.92
C LEU A 62 -21.00 -0.72 -0.86
N GLU A 63 -21.53 -1.93 -0.83
CA GLU A 63 -21.06 -3.01 0.06
C GLU A 63 -19.62 -3.41 -0.27
N GLU A 64 -19.28 -3.61 -1.55
CA GLU A 64 -17.91 -3.92 -1.99
C GLU A 64 -16.93 -2.79 -1.64
N GLN A 65 -17.34 -1.53 -1.80
CA GLN A 65 -16.52 -0.38 -1.42
C GLN A 65 -16.34 -0.29 0.10
N ALA A 66 -17.40 -0.54 0.87
CA ALA A 66 -17.34 -0.56 2.32
C ALA A 66 -16.43 -1.70 2.82
N GLU A 67 -16.53 -2.88 2.24
CA GLU A 67 -15.69 -4.03 2.57
C GLU A 67 -14.22 -3.74 2.25
N SER A 68 -13.93 -3.16 1.08
CA SER A 68 -12.57 -2.77 0.70
C SER A 68 -11.96 -1.77 1.70
N ARG A 69 -12.73 -0.76 2.10
CA ARG A 69 -12.30 0.22 3.12
C ARG A 69 -12.11 -0.42 4.50
N ALA A 70 -12.99 -1.34 4.89
CA ALA A 70 -12.86 -2.06 6.15
C ALA A 70 -11.56 -2.89 6.19
N ARG A 71 -11.26 -3.61 5.10
CA ARG A 71 -9.99 -4.34 4.96
C ARG A 71 -8.79 -3.41 5.01
N GLN A 72 -8.84 -2.27 4.31
CA GLN A 72 -7.75 -1.28 4.35
C GLN A 72 -7.48 -0.75 5.76
N LEU A 73 -8.54 -0.40 6.50
CA LEU A 73 -8.43 0.05 7.89
C LEU A 73 -7.89 -1.06 8.80
N GLN A 74 -8.32 -2.30 8.61
CA GLN A 74 -7.80 -3.44 9.34
C GLN A 74 -6.29 -3.63 9.12
N TYR A 75 -5.81 -3.52 7.88
CA TYR A 75 -4.37 -3.57 7.59
C TYR A 75 -3.60 -2.43 8.23
N GLN A 76 -4.17 -1.22 8.27
CA GLN A 76 -3.55 -0.08 8.95
C GLN A 76 -3.45 -0.29 10.46
N LEU A 77 -4.49 -0.84 11.09
CA LEU A 77 -4.45 -1.18 12.52
C LEU A 77 -3.41 -2.26 12.81
N GLN A 78 -3.36 -3.33 12.02
CA GLN A 78 -2.35 -4.39 12.16
C GLN A 78 -0.92 -3.85 11.97
N ALA A 79 -0.72 -2.98 10.98
CA ALA A 79 0.57 -2.33 10.77
C ALA A 79 0.96 -1.42 11.94
N ALA A 80 -0.01 -0.68 12.51
CA ALA A 80 0.22 0.16 13.69
C ALA A 80 0.57 -0.68 14.93
N GLU A 81 -0.11 -1.80 15.15
CA GLU A 81 0.21 -2.78 16.21
C GLU A 81 1.61 -3.36 16.03
N ALA A 82 1.96 -3.79 14.81
CA ALA A 82 3.29 -4.30 14.51
C ALA A 82 4.38 -3.24 14.74
N MET A 83 4.18 -2.01 14.29
CA MET A 83 5.10 -0.89 14.54
C MET A 83 5.23 -0.56 16.03
N HIS A 84 4.15 -0.71 16.80
CA HIS A 84 4.18 -0.52 18.25
C HIS A 84 4.96 -1.65 18.94
N ALA A 85 4.74 -2.90 18.54
CA ALA A 85 5.51 -4.05 19.03
C ALA A 85 7.00 -3.94 18.68
N MET A 86 7.35 -3.52 17.45
CA MET A 86 8.73 -3.26 17.05
C MET A 86 9.37 -2.16 17.91
N ARG A 87 8.63 -1.10 18.26
CA ARG A 87 9.11 -0.07 19.19
C ARG A 87 9.34 -0.62 20.59
N GLN A 88 8.44 -1.46 21.12
CA GLN A 88 8.63 -2.09 22.43
C GLN A 88 9.83 -3.03 22.46
N LEU A 89 10.03 -3.83 21.41
CA LEU A 89 11.23 -4.67 21.25
C LEU A 89 12.50 -3.83 21.15
N SER A 90 12.48 -2.73 20.39
CA SER A 90 13.61 -1.79 20.30
C SER A 90 13.95 -1.14 21.64
N ILE A 91 12.96 -0.88 22.51
CA ILE A 91 13.18 -0.31 23.85
C ILE A 91 13.76 -1.38 24.80
N LEU A 92 13.32 -2.63 24.70
CA LEU A 92 13.88 -3.74 25.50
C LEU A 92 15.32 -4.09 25.08
N VAL A 93 15.71 -3.80 23.83
CA VAL A 93 17.05 -4.09 23.27
C VAL A 93 18.02 -2.89 23.42
N SER A 94 17.73 -1.90 24.27
CA SER A 94 18.68 -0.81 24.57
C SER A 94 18.48 -0.18 25.96
N PRO A 95 19.51 -0.04 26.81
CA PRO A 95 20.70 -0.87 27.04
C PRO A 95 20.90 -1.10 28.55
N SER A 96 20.55 -2.29 29.05
CA SER A 96 21.04 -2.78 30.36
C SER A 96 21.81 -4.10 30.25
N SER A 97 22.01 -4.60 29.02
CA SER A 97 22.91 -5.70 28.70
C SER A 97 24.08 -5.21 27.85
N LEU A 98 24.83 -4.22 28.36
CA LEU A 98 26.20 -3.95 27.92
C LEU A 98 27.13 -4.89 28.69
N GLN A 99 27.09 -6.18 28.36
CA GLN A 99 28.12 -7.12 28.76
C GLN A 99 28.31 -8.15 27.66
N GLU A 100 29.39 -7.94 26.91
CA GLU A 100 30.16 -8.91 26.13
C GLU A 100 29.38 -9.96 25.35
N SER A 101 28.99 -9.62 24.12
CA SER A 101 29.03 -10.60 23.04
C SER A 101 29.40 -9.90 21.73
N HIS A 102 30.59 -10.24 21.26
CA HIS A 102 31.04 -10.00 19.90
C HIS A 102 30.09 -10.74 18.94
N GLU A 103 29.11 -10.05 18.39
CA GLU A 103 28.55 -10.42 17.09
C GLU A 103 28.93 -9.33 16.10
N GLU A 104 29.65 -9.77 15.07
CA GLU A 104 30.12 -8.98 13.94
C GLU A 104 28.92 -8.37 13.22
N VAL A 105 28.54 -7.17 13.65
CA VAL A 105 27.70 -6.28 12.85
C VAL A 105 28.48 -6.07 11.55
N SER A 106 27.96 -6.63 10.47
CA SER A 106 28.44 -6.40 9.12
C SER A 106 28.77 -4.92 8.97
N ASN A 107 30.05 -4.59 8.87
CA ASN A 107 30.56 -3.28 8.53
C ASN A 107 30.10 -2.98 7.09
N VAL A 108 28.83 -2.63 6.94
CA VAL A 108 28.33 -1.98 5.74
C VAL A 108 28.92 -0.57 5.83
N SER A 109 30.06 -0.39 5.16
CA SER A 109 30.63 0.92 4.91
C SER A 109 29.66 1.68 4.02
N PHE A 110 28.66 2.30 4.65
CA PHE A 110 27.85 3.30 3.97
C PHE A 110 28.80 4.45 3.67
N GLN A 111 29.26 4.53 2.41
CA GLN A 111 29.86 5.76 1.87
C GLN A 111 28.80 6.85 1.94
N ALA A 112 28.74 7.52 3.08
CA ALA A 112 27.78 8.56 3.34
C ALA A 112 28.21 9.80 2.55
N ASP A 113 27.37 10.20 1.59
CA ASP A 113 27.65 11.39 0.80
C ASP A 113 27.47 12.64 1.66
N LEU A 114 28.59 13.25 2.04
CA LEU A 114 28.65 14.46 2.86
C LEU A 114 27.81 15.61 2.29
N LYS A 115 27.62 15.68 0.96
CA LYS A 115 26.86 16.75 0.30
C LYS A 115 25.36 16.65 0.49
N ARG A 116 24.85 15.47 0.87
CA ARG A 116 23.41 15.26 1.11
C ARG A 116 22.98 15.75 2.49
N PHE A 117 23.92 16.05 3.37
CA PHE A 117 23.60 16.61 4.67
C PHE A 117 23.09 18.03 4.55
N ARG A 118 22.05 18.35 5.32
CA ARG A 118 21.49 19.69 5.44
C ARG A 118 21.45 20.09 6.90
N LEU A 119 21.92 21.30 7.19
CA LEU A 119 21.83 21.87 8.53
C LEU A 119 20.44 22.49 8.71
N LEU A 120 19.66 21.92 9.63
CA LEU A 120 18.31 22.42 9.94
C LEU A 120 18.33 23.53 11.00
N GLY A 121 19.26 23.46 11.95
CA GLY A 121 19.32 24.41 13.04
C GLY A 121 20.47 24.13 14.00
N ILE A 122 20.85 25.19 14.72
CA ILE A 122 21.81 25.15 15.82
C ILE A 122 21.12 25.78 17.02
N TRP A 123 21.13 25.08 18.15
CA TRP A 123 20.58 25.55 19.42
C TRP A 123 21.66 25.53 20.49
N GLN A 124 21.68 26.57 21.30
CA GLN A 124 22.55 26.65 22.46
C GLN A 124 21.70 26.72 23.72
N ARG A 125 21.95 25.80 24.66
CA ARG A 125 21.36 25.81 26.00
C ARG A 125 22.49 25.85 27.02
N GLY A 126 22.74 27.03 27.58
CA GLY A 126 23.89 27.28 28.46
C GLY A 126 25.22 27.10 27.72
N ALA A 127 26.10 26.25 28.26
CA ALA A 127 27.40 25.93 27.65
C ALA A 127 27.34 24.83 26.58
N LYS A 128 26.17 24.22 26.33
CA LYS A 128 26.03 23.11 25.38
C LYS A 128 25.43 23.60 24.07
N ILE A 129 26.15 23.40 22.97
CA ILE A 129 25.70 23.67 21.60
C ILE A 129 25.30 22.33 20.97
N THR A 130 24.11 22.28 20.39
CA THR A 130 23.57 21.10 19.68
C THR A 130 23.10 21.54 18.30
N ALA A 131 23.40 20.77 17.28
CA ALA A 131 22.92 20.99 15.91
C ALA A 131 21.97 19.86 15.50
N ARG A 132 21.07 20.15 14.55
CA ARG A 132 20.25 19.14 13.88
C ARG A 132 20.61 19.10 12.42
N LEU A 133 20.89 17.90 11.97
CA LEU A 133 21.28 17.59 10.61
C LEU A 133 20.23 16.69 10.00
N ALA A 134 19.85 16.96 8.75
CA ALA A 134 19.04 16.05 7.96
C ALA A 134 19.93 15.33 6.94
N TYR A 135 19.68 14.03 6.74
CA TYR A 135 20.29 13.22 5.69
C TYR A 135 19.21 12.31 5.10
N GLY A 136 18.79 12.60 3.87
CA GLY A 136 17.59 11.98 3.30
C GLY A 136 16.36 12.26 4.17
N ASP A 137 15.68 11.20 4.59
CA ASP A 137 14.48 11.25 5.44
C ASP A 137 14.79 11.20 6.95
N HIS A 138 16.08 11.14 7.33
CA HIS A 138 16.50 11.01 8.72
C HIS A 138 16.99 12.34 9.29
N ILE A 139 16.61 12.62 10.53
CA ILE A 139 17.04 13.80 11.30
C ILE A 139 17.88 13.34 12.48
N PHE A 140 19.10 13.85 12.56
CA PHE A 140 20.07 13.57 13.62
C PHE A 140 20.21 14.79 14.51
N SER A 141 20.29 14.59 15.82
CA SER A 141 20.64 15.64 16.79
C SER A 141 22.04 15.36 17.30
N VAL A 142 22.97 16.27 17.05
CA VAL A 142 24.41 16.05 17.27
C VAL A 142 25.05 17.16 18.07
N ARG A 143 26.10 16.80 18.80
CA ARG A 143 26.98 17.67 19.55
C ARG A 143 28.38 17.64 18.95
N SER A 144 29.23 18.55 19.42
CA SER A 144 30.64 18.53 19.03
C SER A 144 31.28 17.22 19.49
N ASN A 145 32.07 16.61 18.61
CA ASN A 145 32.74 15.31 18.74
C ASN A 145 31.83 14.07 18.67
N ASP A 146 30.55 14.22 18.31
CA ASP A 146 29.72 13.05 18.01
C ASP A 146 30.16 12.38 16.70
N VAL A 147 29.99 11.06 16.63
CA VAL A 147 30.25 10.25 15.44
C VAL A 147 28.93 9.82 14.81
N LEU A 148 28.71 10.24 13.57
CA LEU A 148 27.56 9.86 12.75
C LEU A 148 27.95 8.76 11.77
N LEU A 149 27.03 7.82 11.54
CA LEU A 149 27.17 6.76 10.52
C LEU A 149 28.50 5.98 10.63
N GLY A 150 29.02 5.83 11.86
CA GLY A 150 30.24 5.08 12.17
C GLY A 150 31.56 5.82 11.92
N GLU A 151 31.64 6.71 10.94
CA GLU A 151 32.92 7.31 10.49
C GLU A 151 32.96 8.85 10.43
N ILE A 152 31.81 9.53 10.49
CA ILE A 152 31.75 10.99 10.33
C ILE A 152 31.86 11.67 11.69
N ARG A 153 32.94 12.39 11.94
CA ARG A 153 33.08 13.24 13.14
C ARG A 153 32.46 14.61 12.91
N VAL A 154 31.64 15.04 13.86
CA VAL A 154 30.94 16.32 13.79
C VAL A 154 31.60 17.36 14.71
N GLU A 155 31.95 18.53 14.17
CA GLU A 155 32.32 19.69 14.97
C GLU A 155 31.22 20.76 14.85
N VAL A 156 30.61 21.12 15.98
CA VAL A 156 29.48 22.06 16.00
C VAL A 156 29.97 23.43 16.44
N LYS A 157 30.00 24.39 15.51
CA LYS A 157 30.31 25.80 15.78
C LYS A 157 29.03 26.64 15.81
N PRO A 158 29.04 27.85 16.39
CA PRO A 158 27.83 28.66 16.52
C PRO A 158 27.16 29.06 15.19
N ARG A 159 27.90 29.08 14.07
CA ARG A 159 27.39 29.55 12.77
C ARG A 159 27.40 28.49 11.67
N HIS A 160 28.11 27.39 11.87
CA HIS A 160 28.27 26.32 10.89
C HIS A 160 28.63 25.02 11.58
N VAL A 161 28.41 23.91 10.89
CA VAL A 161 28.80 22.57 11.35
C VAL A 161 29.82 22.01 10.38
N LEU A 162 30.92 21.45 10.89
CA LEU A 162 31.91 20.76 10.09
C LEU A 162 31.69 19.26 10.25
N LEU A 163 31.62 18.56 9.13
CA LEU A 163 31.61 17.10 9.05
C LEU A 163 32.97 16.65 8.53
N HIS A 164 33.67 15.85 9.32
CA HIS A 164 34.94 15.24 8.95
C HIS A 164 34.69 13.75 8.70
N ALA A 165 34.86 13.30 7.46
CA ALA A 165 34.84 11.87 7.13
C ALA A 165 36.12 11.53 6.39
N GLN A 166 36.89 10.61 6.95
CA GLN A 166 38.18 10.19 6.39
C GLN A 166 39.08 11.42 6.11
N ASP A 167 39.28 11.79 4.84
CA ASP A 167 40.08 12.93 4.38
C ASP A 167 39.25 14.13 3.87
N GLN A 168 37.93 14.06 3.96
CA GLN A 168 37.03 15.11 3.48
C GLN A 168 36.45 15.89 4.65
N THR A 169 36.51 17.22 4.54
CA THR A 169 35.82 18.13 5.46
C THR A 169 34.73 18.85 4.70
N HIS A 170 33.49 18.70 5.14
CA HIS A 170 32.35 19.40 4.57
C HIS A 170 31.79 20.41 5.57
N GLN A 171 31.68 21.66 5.15
CA GLN A 171 31.10 22.72 5.93
C GLN A 171 29.63 22.89 5.58
N LEU A 172 28.78 22.70 6.58
CA LEU A 172 27.35 22.96 6.49
C LEU A 172 27.04 24.31 7.11
N THR A 173 26.46 25.18 6.29
CA THR A 173 25.91 26.47 6.72
C THR A 173 24.39 26.40 6.70
N MET A 174 23.74 27.22 7.53
CA MET A 174 22.28 27.40 7.48
C MET A 174 21.91 27.96 6.10
N GLY A 175 21.40 27.10 5.22
CA GLY A 175 20.95 27.47 3.88
C GLY A 175 19.46 27.76 3.89
N PHE A 176 19.09 29.02 3.69
CA PHE A 176 17.76 29.38 3.21
C PHE A 176 17.76 29.15 1.70
N TYR A 177 17.06 28.12 1.23
CA TYR A 177 16.67 27.95 -0.16
C TYR A 177 15.18 27.61 -0.20
#